data_AF-A0A0F9TYG6-F1
#
_entry.id   AF-A0A0F9TYG6-F1
#
_cell.length_a   1.000
_cell.length_b   1.000
_cell.length_c   1.000
_cell.angle_alpha   90.00
_cell.angle_beta   90.00
_cell.angle_gamma   90.00
#
_symmetry.space_group_name_H-M   'P 1'
#
loop_
_entity.id
_entity.type
_entity.pdbx_description
1 polymer ?
#
loop_
_entity_poly.entity_id
_entity_poly.type
_entity_poly.pdbx_seq_one_letter_code
_entity_poly.pdbx_strand_id
1 'polypeptide(L)'
;MLKIECQEHLDAVRKFAEEEGKLDQLQNKLDYLSTYGQSEKIRVRLMKDFAEHSFYFHIERYGTSTDEWLLWMNGGLIYHQSSGEWSVHT
;
A
#
# COMPACT_ATOMS: atom_id res chain seq x y z
N MET A 1 2.73 -8.01 7.74
CA MET A 1 2.94 -6.67 8.27
C MET A 1 2.97 -5.70 7.11
N LEU A 2 2.09 -4.68 7.16
CA LEU A 2 2.18 -3.51 6.29
C LEU A 2 3.06 -2.46 6.98
N LYS A 3 4.13 -2.04 6.32
CA LYS A 3 5.03 -0.97 6.75
C LYS A 3 4.71 0.28 5.94
N ILE A 4 4.42 1.38 6.63
CA ILE A 4 4.16 2.67 5.99
C ILE A 4 5.46 3.46 5.98
N GLU A 5 6.01 3.73 4.80
CA GLU A 5 7.27 4.47 4.61
C GLU A 5 7.00 5.96 4.28
N CYS A 6 5.73 6.34 4.12
CA CYS A 6 5.30 7.66 3.68
C CYS A 6 4.11 8.19 4.50
N GLN A 7 4.27 8.26 5.84
CA GLN A 7 3.16 8.58 6.75
C GLN A 7 2.48 9.91 6.41
N GLU A 8 3.24 10.98 6.14
CA GLU A 8 2.67 12.29 5.76
C GLU A 8 1.79 12.22 4.51
N HIS A 9 2.22 11.43 3.52
CA HIS A 9 1.44 11.20 2.30
C HIS A 9 0.18 10.40 2.59
N LEU A 10 0.28 9.36 3.43
CA LEU A 10 -0.89 8.58 3.85
C LEU A 10 -1.92 9.45 4.59
N ASP A 11 -1.47 10.35 5.46
CA ASP A 11 -2.35 11.24 6.20
C ASP A 11 -3.06 12.23 5.26
N ALA A 12 -2.36 12.77 4.27
CA ALA A 12 -2.95 13.61 3.24
C ALA A 12 -4.00 12.86 2.40
N VAL A 13 -3.70 11.63 1.97
CA VAL A 13 -4.64 10.81 1.18
C VAL A 13 -5.83 10.35 2.03
N ARG A 14 -5.65 10.09 3.32
CA ARG A 14 -6.75 9.80 4.25
C ARG A 14 -7.68 10.99 4.40
N LYS A 15 -7.14 12.20 4.57
CA LYS A 15 -7.93 13.42 4.63
C LYS A 15 -8.74 13.61 3.33
N PHE A 16 -8.10 13.45 2.19
CA PHE A 16 -8.78 13.49 0.89
C PHE A 16 -9.90 12.44 0.80
N ALA A 17 -9.63 11.19 1.21
CA ALA A 17 -10.63 10.13 1.21
C ALA A 17 -11.79 10.42 2.18
N GLU A 18 -11.55 11.09 3.30
CA GLU A 18 -12.57 11.51 4.26
C GLU A 18 -13.45 12.63 3.68
N GLU A 19 -12.84 13.62 3.03
CA GLU A 19 -13.55 14.72 2.32
C GLU A 19 -14.45 14.18 1.20
N GLU A 20 -14.02 13.12 0.49
CA GLU A 20 -14.78 12.47 -0.57
C GLU A 20 -15.77 11.39 -0.06
N GLY A 21 -15.83 11.13 1.24
CA GLY A 21 -16.68 10.07 1.81
C GLY A 21 -16.28 8.64 1.40
N LYS A 22 -14.99 8.42 1.13
CA LYS A 22 -14.40 7.17 0.63
C LYS A 22 -13.35 6.57 1.58
N LEU A 23 -13.24 7.07 2.81
CA LEU A 23 -12.26 6.59 3.81
C LEU A 23 -12.32 5.06 3.99
N ASP A 24 -13.53 4.49 4.09
CA ASP A 24 -13.71 3.04 4.21
C ASP A 24 -13.18 2.27 2.99
N GLN A 25 -13.34 2.83 1.78
CA GLN A 25 -12.82 2.20 0.57
C GLN A 25 -11.29 2.17 0.59
N LEU A 26 -10.65 3.29 0.95
CA LEU A 26 -9.20 3.35 1.11
C LEU A 26 -8.72 2.37 2.19
N GLN A 27 -9.38 2.38 3.36
CA GLN A 27 -9.02 1.50 4.48
C GLN A 27 -9.14 0.02 4.10
N ASN A 28 -10.21 -0.37 3.40
CA ASN A 28 -10.36 -1.74 2.88
C ASN A 28 -9.20 -2.17 1.96
N LYS A 29 -8.64 -1.26 1.16
CA LYS A 29 -7.47 -1.58 0.31
C LYS A 29 -6.17 -1.66 1.10
N LEU A 30 -5.98 -0.82 2.11
CA LEU A 30 -4.84 -0.90 3.02
C LEU A 30 -4.90 -2.21 3.83
N ASP A 31 -6.08 -2.59 4.31
CA ASP A 31 -6.32 -3.84 5.02
C ASP A 31 -6.05 -5.03 4.10
N TYR A 32 -6.51 -5.00 2.85
CA TYR A 32 -6.18 -6.00 1.83
C TYR A 32 -4.67 -6.14 1.66
N LEU A 33 -3.92 -5.04 1.51
CA LEU A 33 -2.46 -5.09 1.39
C LEU A 33 -1.81 -5.67 2.66
N SER A 34 -2.37 -5.42 3.84
CA SER A 34 -1.86 -5.99 5.09
C SER A 34 -1.92 -7.53 5.12
N THR A 35 -2.88 -8.14 4.40
CA THR A 35 -3.08 -9.60 4.37
C THR A 35 -1.91 -10.34 3.74
N TYR A 36 -1.22 -9.74 2.75
CA TYR A 36 -0.05 -10.36 2.14
C TYR A 36 1.09 -10.60 3.15
N GLY A 37 1.17 -9.77 4.19
CA GLY A 37 2.20 -9.89 5.20
C GLY A 37 1.78 -10.75 6.42
N GLN A 38 0.80 -11.64 6.31
CA GLN A 38 0.38 -12.46 7.46
C GLN A 38 1.44 -13.48 7.93
N SER A 39 2.49 -13.72 7.15
CA SER A 39 3.66 -14.49 7.57
C SER A 39 4.74 -13.56 8.12
N GLU A 40 5.43 -13.96 9.19
CA GLU A 40 6.60 -13.24 9.73
C GLU A 40 7.74 -13.08 8.69
N LYS A 41 7.74 -13.90 7.65
CA LYS A 41 8.70 -13.85 6.55
C LYS A 41 8.22 -13.03 5.36
N ILE A 42 7.07 -12.38 5.44
CA ILE A 42 6.52 -11.54 4.36
C ILE A 42 6.13 -10.17 4.94
N ARG A 43 6.58 -9.11 4.29
CA ARG A 43 6.15 -7.75 4.62
C ARG A 43 5.77 -6.99 3.37
N VAL A 44 4.83 -6.08 3.52
CA VAL A 44 4.47 -5.12 2.49
C VAL A 44 4.99 -3.76 2.90
N ARG A 45 5.66 -3.03 2.00
CA ARG A 45 6.12 -1.66 2.22
C ARG A 45 5.30 -0.73 1.33
N LEU A 46 4.58 0.21 1.92
CA LEU A 46 3.80 1.23 1.23
C LEU A 46 4.63 2.51 1.15
N MET A 47 4.78 3.04 -0.05
CA MET A 47 5.58 4.21 -0.37
C MET A 47 4.75 5.20 -1.18
N LYS A 48 5.20 6.45 -1.23
CA LYS A 48 4.57 7.48 -2.03
C LYS A 48 4.74 7.15 -3.52
N ASP A 49 3.62 7.21 -4.26
CA ASP A 49 3.65 7.17 -5.72
C ASP A 49 3.85 8.57 -6.32
N PHE A 50 4.16 8.65 -7.61
CA PHE A 50 4.22 9.93 -8.30
C PHE A 50 2.81 10.56 -8.44
N ALA A 51 1.76 9.74 -8.50
CA ALA A 51 0.38 10.21 -8.53
C ALA A 51 -0.11 10.59 -7.12
N GLU A 52 -0.77 11.75 -7.04
CA GLU A 52 -1.04 12.49 -5.80
C GLU A 52 -1.85 11.73 -4.74
N HIS A 53 -2.76 10.85 -5.14
CA HIS A 53 -3.60 10.07 -4.22
C HIS A 53 -3.31 8.57 -4.30
N SER A 54 -2.15 8.21 -4.86
CA SER A 54 -1.76 6.83 -5.08
C SER A 54 -0.55 6.46 -4.24
N PHE A 55 -0.31 5.15 -4.14
CA PHE A 55 0.84 4.58 -3.46
C PHE A 55 1.48 3.53 -4.34
N TYR A 56 2.80 3.45 -4.24
CA TYR A 56 3.58 2.33 -4.73
C TYR A 56 3.83 1.36 -3.56
N PHE A 57 3.83 0.06 -3.81
CA PHE A 57 4.17 -0.91 -2.78
C PHE A 57 5.11 -2.02 -3.25
N HIS A 58 5.86 -2.55 -2.29
CA HIS A 58 6.65 -3.77 -2.43
C HIS A 58 6.11 -4.86 -1.51
N ILE A 59 6.09 -6.09 -1.99
CA ILE A 59 6.00 -7.29 -1.16
C ILE A 59 7.41 -7.88 -1.11
N GLU A 60 7.95 -7.98 0.09
CA GLU A 60 9.28 -8.52 0.33
C GLU A 60 9.17 -9.82 1.12
N ARG A 61 10.00 -10.81 0.74
CA ARG A 61 10.12 -12.09 1.43
C ARG A 61 11.48 -12.18 2.10
N TYR A 62 11.51 -12.66 3.33
CA TYR A 62 12.76 -12.91 4.05
C TYR A 62 13.46 -14.15 3.48
N GLY A 63 14.66 -13.95 2.93
CA GLY A 63 15.54 -15.00 2.43
C GLY A 63 16.33 -15.62 3.57
N THR A 64 15.99 -16.84 3.98
CA THR A 64 16.68 -17.53 5.09
C THR A 64 18.14 -17.87 4.78
N SER A 65 18.51 -17.96 3.50
CA SER A 65 19.90 -18.22 3.07
C SER A 65 20.75 -16.95 2.95
N THR A 66 20.12 -15.79 2.75
CA THR A 66 20.80 -14.50 2.59
C THR A 66 20.72 -13.63 3.84
N ASP A 67 19.81 -13.94 4.77
CA ASP A 67 19.49 -13.12 5.94
C ASP A 67 18.99 -11.71 5.57
N GLU A 68 18.32 -11.60 4.41
CA GLU A 68 17.89 -10.33 3.83
C GLU A 68 16.41 -10.35 3.40
N TRP A 69 15.81 -9.16 3.34
CA TRP A 69 14.49 -8.97 2.73
C TRP A 69 14.65 -8.79 1.22
N LEU A 70 14.16 -9.76 0.45
CA LEU A 70 14.24 -9.74 -1.00
C LEU A 70 12.92 -9.29 -1.60
N LEU A 71 12.97 -8.42 -2.61
CA LEU A 71 11.78 -8.05 -3.38
C LEU A 71 11.19 -9.30 -4.01
N TRP A 72 9.91 -9.55 -3.74
CA TRP A 72 9.19 -10.67 -4.33
C TRP A 72 8.19 -10.21 -5.38
N MET A 73 7.45 -9.14 -5.09
CA MET A 73 6.52 -8.50 -6.01
C MET A 73 6.47 -7.00 -5.75
N ASN A 74 6.00 -6.24 -6.73
CA ASN A 74 5.69 -4.82 -6.59
C ASN A 74 4.32 -4.53 -7.19
N GLY A 75 3.78 -3.35 -6.89
CA GLY A 75 2.49 -2.95 -7.39
C GLY A 75 2.13 -1.52 -6.98
N GLY A 76 0.92 -1.11 -7.35
CA GLY A 76 0.37 0.21 -7.02
C GLY A 76 -1.02 0.11 -6.40
N LEU A 77 -1.27 0.91 -5.37
CA LEU A 77 -2.61 1.24 -4.90
C LEU A 77 -2.98 2.58 -5.56
N ILE A 78 -3.72 2.50 -6.67
CA ILE A 78 -3.92 3.61 -7.59
C ILE A 78 -5.31 4.21 -7.40
N TYR A 79 -5.38 5.53 -7.22
CA TYR A 79 -6.63 6.28 -7.27
C TYR A 79 -6.98 6.63 -8.72
N HIS A 80 -8.16 6.22 -9.17
CA HIS A 80 -8.67 6.51 -10.51
C HIS A 80 -9.61 7.72 -10.46
N GLN A 81 -9.14 8.88 -10.92
CA GLN A 81 -9.94 10.11 -10.92
C GLN A 81 -11.27 9.98 -11.69
N SER A 82 -11.33 9.11 -12.71
CA SER A 82 -12.54 8.90 -13.51
C SER A 82 -13.66 8.18 -12.77
N SER A 83 -13.31 7.28 -11.84
CA SER A 83 -14.29 6.52 -11.04
C SER A 83 -14.37 6.99 -9.58
N GLY A 84 -13.38 7.74 -9.11
CA GLY A 84 -13.25 8.13 -7.71
C GLY A 84 -12.95 6.95 -6.80
N GLU A 85 -12.20 5.96 -7.29
CA GLU A 85 -11.94 4.71 -6.57
C GLU A 85 -10.46 4.33 -6.49
N TRP A 86 -10.06 3.69 -5.38
CA TRP A 86 -8.76 3.04 -5.26
C TRP A 86 -8.82 1.57 -5.71
N SER A 87 -7.82 1.15 -6.50
CA SER A 87 -7.61 -0.26 -6.86
C SER A 87 -6.15 -0.68 -6.72
N VAL A 88 -5.93 -1.96 -6.40
CA VAL A 88 -4.60 -2.56 -6.34
C VAL A 88 -4.25 -3.17 -7.69
N HIS A 89 -3.05 -2.89 -8.17
CA HIS A 89 -2.42 -3.46 -9.37
C HIS A 89 -1.08 -4.06 -8.99
N THR A 90 -0.75 -5.25 -9.51
CA THR A 90 0.51 -5.98 -9.27
C THR A 90 1.09 -6.44 -10.59
#